data_AF-J2WEP7-F1
#
_entry.id   AF-J2WEP7-F1
#
_cell.length_a   1.000
_cell.length_b   1.000
_cell.length_c   1.000
_cell.angle_alpha   90.00
_cell.angle_beta   90.00
_cell.angle_gamma   90.00
#
_symmetry.space_group_name_H-M   'P 1'
#
loop_
_entity.id
_entity.type
_entity.pdbx_description
1 polymer ?
#
loop_
_entity_poly.entity_id
_entity_poly.type
_entity_poly.pdbx_seq_one_letter_code
_entity_poly.pdbx_strand_id
1 'polypeptide(L)'
;MAYGMRVWGGDGSLQVDENSFTIRVALSVLVTFPVGGSKTNQDFSVPGVGPGNGSAIVVPVGAYSDSQMQFETELVDNVARVYNHTRGFAASTIASGTMRLIVMRFS
;
A
#
# COMPACT_ATOMS: atom_id res chain seq x y z
N MET A 1 -4.65 1.50 -21.86
CA MET A 1 -3.30 2.09 -21.79
C MET A 1 -2.51 1.30 -20.76
N ALA A 2 -1.33 0.80 -21.12
CA ALA A 2 -0.44 0.15 -20.17
C ALA A 2 0.34 1.24 -19.42
N TYR A 3 0.42 1.14 -18.09
CA TYR A 3 1.15 2.07 -17.23
C TYR A 3 2.40 1.35 -16.69
N GLY A 4 3.59 1.95 -16.83
CA GLY A 4 4.81 1.39 -16.24
C GLY A 4 6.11 1.96 -16.82
N MET A 5 7.23 1.41 -16.35
CA MET A 5 8.58 1.77 -16.78
C MET A 5 9.04 0.81 -17.86
N ARG A 6 9.67 1.36 -18.90
CA ARG A 6 10.33 0.60 -19.96
C ARG A 6 11.79 0.99 -20.07
N VAL A 7 12.66 0.02 -20.32
CA VAL A 7 14.10 0.23 -20.53
C VAL A 7 14.49 -0.37 -21.87
N TRP A 8 15.22 0.40 -22.66
CA TRP A 8 15.75 -0.04 -23.96
C TRP A 8 17.26 -0.21 -23.87
N GLY A 9 17.78 -1.25 -24.53
CA GLY A 9 19.20 -1.49 -24.67
C GLY A 9 19.87 -0.51 -25.64
N GLY A 10 21.20 -0.54 -25.71
CA GLY A 10 21.98 0.28 -26.65
C GLY A 10 21.76 -0.07 -28.13
N ASP A 11 21.14 -1.21 -28.39
CA ASP A 11 20.70 -1.68 -29.71
C ASP A 11 19.25 -1.25 -30.05
N GLY A 12 18.57 -0.53 -29.14
CA GLY A 12 17.18 -0.12 -29.30
C GLY A 12 16.15 -1.22 -29.02
N SER A 13 16.58 -2.40 -28.56
CA SER A 13 15.67 -3.46 -28.15
C SER A 13 15.01 -3.15 -26.79
N LEU A 14 13.74 -3.56 -26.61
CA LEU A 14 13.06 -3.44 -25.32
C LEU A 14 13.59 -4.54 -24.38
N GLN A 15 14.20 -4.14 -23.27
CA GLN A 15 14.84 -5.04 -22.30
C GLN A 15 14.02 -5.20 -21.02
N VAL A 16 13.29 -4.15 -20.62
CA VAL A 16 12.39 -4.16 -19.48
C VAL A 16 11.08 -3.52 -19.90
N ASP A 17 9.97 -4.17 -19.57
CA ASP A 17 8.61 -3.74 -19.82
C ASP A 17 7.70 -3.98 -18.60
N GLU A 18 6.40 -3.74 -18.78
CA GLU A 18 5.42 -3.90 -17.70
C GLU A 18 5.26 -5.34 -17.19
N ASN A 19 5.79 -6.34 -17.91
CA ASN A 19 5.71 -7.77 -17.61
C ASN A 19 7.07 -8.35 -17.14
N SER A 20 8.12 -7.54 -17.11
CA SER A 20 9.48 -8.02 -16.84
C SER A 20 9.77 -8.30 -15.36
N PHE A 21 8.89 -7.87 -14.45
CA PHE A 21 9.07 -8.05 -13.00
C PHE A 21 7.98 -8.92 -12.39
N THR A 22 8.39 -9.92 -11.61
CA THR A 22 7.48 -10.76 -10.81
C THR A 22 6.78 -9.97 -9.70
N ILE A 23 7.45 -8.95 -9.14
CA ILE A 23 6.89 -8.06 -8.11
C ILE A 23 7.33 -6.63 -8.42
N ARG A 24 6.39 -5.68 -8.38
CA ARG A 24 6.67 -4.23 -8.49
C ARG A 24 5.92 -3.43 -7.44
N VAL A 25 6.47 -2.28 -7.04
CA VAL A 25 5.76 -1.30 -6.21
C VAL A 25 4.81 -0.49 -7.11
N ALA A 26 3.51 -0.62 -6.86
CA ALA A 26 2.44 0.09 -7.57
C ALA A 26 2.04 1.41 -6.89
N LEU A 27 2.23 1.53 -5.56
CA LEU A 27 1.96 2.73 -4.79
C LEU A 27 2.93 2.83 -3.60
N SER A 28 3.42 4.03 -3.31
CA SER A 28 4.17 4.34 -2.08
C SER A 28 3.79 5.72 -1.58
N VAL A 29 3.01 5.81 -0.51
CA VAL A 29 2.46 7.07 0.01
C VAL A 29 2.46 7.08 1.53
N LEU A 30 2.39 8.27 2.13
CA LEU A 30 2.19 8.42 3.57
C LEU A 30 0.70 8.38 3.90
N VAL A 31 0.36 7.63 4.95
CA VAL A 31 -0.97 7.54 5.54
C VAL A 31 -0.88 8.08 6.95
N THR A 32 -1.74 9.03 7.28
CA THR A 32 -1.73 9.68 8.60
C THR A 32 -3.10 9.61 9.25
N PHE A 33 -3.16 9.11 10.48
CA PHE A 33 -4.34 9.19 11.33
C PHE A 33 -4.03 10.09 12.53
N PRO A 34 -4.86 11.12 12.81
CA PRO A 34 -4.60 12.05 13.89
C PRO A 34 -4.77 11.39 15.27
N VAL A 35 -4.00 11.86 16.25
CA VAL A 35 -4.16 11.47 17.67
C VAL A 35 -5.54 11.91 18.15
N GLY A 36 -6.24 11.04 18.89
CA GLY A 36 -7.60 11.31 19.38
C GLY A 36 -8.70 11.19 18.31
N GLY A 37 -8.37 10.68 17.11
CA GLY A 37 -9.36 10.38 16.08
C GLY A 37 -10.28 9.20 16.43
N SER A 38 -11.35 9.03 15.65
CA SER A 38 -12.25 7.88 15.72
C SER A 38 -11.76 6.71 14.86
N LYS A 39 -12.35 5.51 15.03
CA LYS A 39 -12.15 4.38 14.11
C LYS A 39 -12.58 4.78 12.70
N THR A 40 -11.66 4.69 11.75
CA THR A 40 -11.90 5.07 10.36
C THR A 40 -10.93 4.34 9.42
N ASN A 41 -11.08 4.57 8.11
CA ASN A 41 -10.19 4.09 7.07
C ASN A 41 -9.90 5.20 6.04
N GLN A 42 -8.84 5.01 5.26
CA GLN A 42 -8.48 5.85 4.11
C GLN A 42 -8.28 4.96 2.88
N ASP A 43 -8.85 5.39 1.75
CA ASP A 43 -8.80 4.68 0.48
C ASP A 43 -7.80 5.34 -0.48
N PHE A 44 -6.93 4.53 -1.06
CA PHE A 44 -5.93 4.95 -2.03
C PHE A 44 -6.16 4.23 -3.36
N SER A 45 -6.33 4.98 -4.45
CA SER A 45 -6.53 4.40 -5.78
C SER A 45 -5.24 3.71 -6.26
N VAL A 46 -5.37 2.44 -6.64
CA VAL A 46 -4.29 1.64 -7.24
C VAL A 46 -4.84 0.86 -8.45
N PRO A 47 -5.06 1.53 -9.60
CA PRO A 47 -5.68 0.91 -10.77
C PRO A 47 -4.97 -0.36 -11.22
N GLY A 48 -5.76 -1.40 -11.48
CA GLY A 48 -5.34 -2.72 -11.92
C GLY A 48 -4.90 -3.67 -10.80
N VAL A 49 -4.75 -3.20 -9.55
CA VAL A 49 -4.32 -4.02 -8.41
C VAL A 49 -5.55 -4.41 -7.57
N GLY A 50 -5.64 -5.67 -7.18
CA GLY A 50 -6.67 -6.20 -6.30
C GLY A 50 -6.17 -7.40 -5.49
N PRO A 51 -7.04 -8.08 -4.73
CA PRO A 51 -6.66 -9.20 -3.87
C PRO A 51 -5.97 -10.36 -4.60
N GLY A 52 -6.29 -10.56 -5.88
CA GLY A 52 -5.74 -11.67 -6.67
C GLY A 52 -4.33 -11.44 -7.23
N ASN A 53 -3.84 -10.20 -7.25
CA ASN A 53 -2.58 -9.84 -7.90
C ASN A 53 -1.77 -8.77 -7.15
N GLY A 54 -2.09 -8.53 -5.87
CA GLY A 54 -1.47 -7.49 -5.08
C GLY A 54 -1.31 -7.83 -3.61
N SER A 55 -0.41 -7.12 -2.95
CA SER A 55 -0.23 -7.12 -1.51
C SER A 55 0.00 -5.69 -1.03
N ALA A 56 -0.58 -5.32 0.11
CA ALA A 56 -0.39 -4.01 0.72
C ALA A 56 0.23 -4.19 2.10
N ILE A 57 1.18 -3.32 2.43
CA ILE A 57 1.80 -3.25 3.76
C ILE A 57 1.92 -1.79 4.19
N VAL A 58 1.97 -1.57 5.50
CA VAL A 58 2.36 -0.30 6.09
C VAL A 58 3.67 -0.46 6.85
N VAL A 59 4.55 0.52 6.70
CA VAL A 59 5.83 0.57 7.41
C VAL A 59 5.96 1.91 8.13
N PRO A 60 6.28 1.94 9.42
CA PRO A 60 6.56 3.18 10.13
C PRO A 60 7.69 3.98 9.48
N VAL A 61 7.55 5.31 9.48
CA VAL A 61 8.54 6.24 8.90
C VAL A 61 9.37 6.96 9.97
N GLY A 62 9.18 6.58 11.24
CA GLY A 62 9.89 7.13 12.39
C GLY A 62 10.19 6.06 13.42
N ALA A 63 10.70 6.48 14.57
CA ALA A 63 10.99 5.59 15.68
C ALA A 63 9.71 4.92 16.17
N TYR A 64 9.79 3.61 16.40
CA TYR A 64 8.75 2.85 17.08
C TYR A 64 8.71 3.29 18.54
N SER A 65 7.53 3.62 19.06
CA SER A 65 7.28 3.65 20.50
C SER A 65 6.46 2.44 20.91
N ASP A 66 6.54 2.08 22.18
CA ASP A 66 5.78 0.96 22.77
C ASP A 66 4.25 1.13 22.63
N SER A 67 3.80 2.35 22.31
CA SER A 67 2.42 2.76 22.13
C SER A 67 2.00 2.94 20.67
N GLN A 68 2.89 2.78 19.69
CA GLN A 68 2.55 2.89 18.27
C GLN A 68 1.88 1.60 17.79
N MET A 69 0.55 1.67 17.68
CA MET A 69 -0.27 0.59 17.15
C MET A 69 -0.18 0.57 15.62
N GLN A 70 -0.06 -0.63 15.04
CA GLN A 70 0.05 -0.84 13.59
C GLN A 70 -1.27 -0.56 12.87
N PHE A 71 -1.23 0.10 11.70
CA PHE A 71 -2.40 0.20 10.82
C PHE A 71 -2.65 -1.12 10.09
N GLU A 72 -3.90 -1.41 9.77
CA GLU A 72 -4.26 -2.60 9.00
C GLU A 72 -4.52 -2.23 7.54
N THR A 73 -4.09 -3.07 6.60
CA THR A 73 -4.30 -2.85 5.17
C THR A 73 -5.25 -3.89 4.60
N GLU A 74 -6.14 -3.45 3.72
CA GLU A 74 -7.00 -4.31 2.92
C GLU A 74 -6.81 -3.92 1.45
N LEU A 75 -6.67 -4.92 0.57
CA LEU A 75 -6.81 -4.70 -0.86
C LEU A 75 -8.25 -5.01 -1.25
N VAL A 76 -8.84 -4.07 -1.99
CA VAL A 76 -10.09 -4.21 -2.72
C VAL A 76 -9.78 -3.89 -4.18
N ASP A 77 -10.62 -4.32 -5.12
CA ASP A 77 -10.32 -4.08 -6.54
C ASP A 77 -10.07 -2.59 -6.84
N ASN A 78 -8.88 -2.31 -7.35
CA ASN A 78 -8.34 -1.00 -7.67
C ASN A 78 -8.13 -0.05 -6.48
N VAL A 79 -8.20 -0.54 -5.24
CA VAL A 79 -8.12 0.27 -4.03
C VAL A 79 -7.29 -0.43 -2.96
N ALA A 80 -6.31 0.29 -2.41
CA ALA A 80 -5.69 -0.07 -1.14
C ALA A 80 -6.34 0.74 -0.03
N ARG A 81 -7.01 0.05 0.90
CA ARG A 81 -7.65 0.64 2.07
C ARG A 81 -6.77 0.44 3.29
N VAL A 82 -6.64 1.50 4.10
CA VAL A 82 -5.87 1.44 5.34
C VAL A 82 -6.78 1.81 6.50
N TYR A 83 -6.81 0.96 7.51
CA TYR A 83 -7.59 1.12 8.73
C TYR A 83 -6.70 1.52 9.89
N ASN A 84 -7.21 2.40 10.74
CA ASN A 84 -6.56 2.76 12.00
C ASN A 84 -6.98 1.85 13.17
N HIS A 85 -7.54 0.68 12.89
CA HIS A 85 -8.05 -0.26 13.87
C HIS A 85 -8.09 -1.65 13.24
N THR A 86 -8.23 -2.68 14.07
CA THR A 86 -8.36 -4.05 13.57
C THR A 86 -9.71 -4.25 12.90
N ARG A 87 -9.70 -4.54 11.59
CA ARG A 87 -10.90 -4.75 10.79
C ARG A 87 -11.67 -5.97 11.29
N GLY A 88 -12.99 -5.87 11.36
CA GLY A 88 -13.86 -6.97 11.81
C GLY A 88 -13.84 -7.23 13.32
N PHE A 89 -13.06 -6.50 14.11
CA PHE A 89 -13.03 -6.64 15.57
C PHE A 89 -13.52 -5.36 16.27
N ALA A 90 -14.78 -5.36 16.72
CA ALA A 90 -15.42 -4.18 17.30
C ALA A 90 -14.73 -3.65 18.57
N ALA A 91 -14.13 -4.53 19.37
CA ALA A 91 -13.41 -4.18 20.61
C ALA A 91 -11.94 -3.76 20.38
N SER A 92 -11.50 -3.63 19.13
CA SER A 92 -10.15 -3.14 18.81
C SER A 92 -9.89 -1.73 19.34
N THR A 93 -8.63 -1.39 19.55
CA THR A 93 -8.18 -0.04 19.87
C THR A 93 -7.92 0.76 18.59
N ILE A 94 -7.71 2.07 18.75
CA ILE A 94 -7.41 3.00 17.66
C ILE A 94 -5.90 3.24 17.61
N ALA A 95 -5.33 3.16 16.41
CA ALA A 95 -3.97 3.54 16.08
C ALA A 95 -3.94 4.98 15.54
N SER A 96 -2.86 5.69 15.80
CA SER A 96 -2.60 7.05 15.28
C SER A 96 -1.14 7.21 14.92
N GLY A 97 -0.84 8.19 14.07
CA GLY A 97 0.51 8.48 13.60
C GLY A 97 0.59 8.47 12.07
N THR A 98 1.82 8.43 11.56
CA THR A 98 2.10 8.38 10.12
C THR A 98 2.89 7.13 9.78
N MET A 99 2.42 6.38 8.78
CA MET A 99 3.11 5.22 8.22
C MET A 99 3.17 5.33 6.69
N ARG A 100 4.12 4.65 6.07
CA ARG A 100 4.21 4.53 4.61
C ARG A 100 3.44 3.30 4.17
N LEU A 101 2.37 3.52 3.41
CA LEU A 101 1.70 2.47 2.65
C LEU A 101 2.54 2.13 1.44
N ILE A 102 2.85 0.85 1.27
CA ILE A 102 3.48 0.27 0.09
C ILE A 102 2.52 -0.76 -0.48
N VAL A 103 2.14 -0.59 -1.75
CA VAL A 103 1.34 -1.57 -2.47
C VAL A 103 2.20 -2.22 -3.52
N MET A 104 2.31 -3.53 -3.46
CA MET A 104 3.01 -4.37 -4.40
C MET A 104 2.01 -5.02 -5.34
N ARG A 105 2.38 -5.14 -6.61
CA ARG A 105 1.67 -5.93 -7.62
C ARG A 105 2.56 -7.08 -8.05
N PHE A 106 1.98 -8.25 -8.17
CA PHE A 106 2.62 -9.42 -8.76
C PHE A 106 1.87 -9.93 -10.00
N SER A 107 2.56 -10.69 -10.84
CA SER A 107 2.08 -11.27 -12.09
C SER A 107 2.11 -12.79 -12.05
#